data_AF-A0A0P0M5W4-F1
#
_entry.id   AF-A0A0P0M5W4-F1
#
_cell.length_a   1.000
_cell.length_b   1.000
_cell.length_c   1.000
_cell.angle_alpha   90.00
_cell.angle_beta   90.00
_cell.angle_gamma   90.00
#
_symmetry.space_group_name_H-M   'P 1'
#
loop_
_entity.id
_entity.type
_entity.pdbx_description
1 polymer ?
#
loop_
_entity_poly.entity_id
_entity_poly.type
_entity_poly.pdbx_seq_one_letter_code
_entity_poly.pdbx_strand_id
1 'polypeptide(L)'
;MSKDFGQTINYYMKITLLSLVLCLLCSLNMAAQGSDIGSNPEDTTIHQLSKKELRRRKVAKRNIHYNILGGPSYTPDFGALIGGSALVTFRMNPSDTLQKRSVLPMAVAVMFEGGLNLMVKPQLFFKNDKFRIFGKFTYKNTLENFYGIGYATNKHYERSDSTSEYRYSGFQINPWFLFRLGKSNFFAGPQIDLSYDKISEPAKYLVDQPDYKRLGGTAHGYSNFSSGVGFLLTYDSRDIPANAYKGIYLDFRG
;
A
#
# COMPACT_ATOMS: atom_id res chain seq x y z
N MET A 1 20.38 29.16 -8.67
CA MET A 1 20.52 28.57 -7.33
C MET A 1 19.28 27.78 -6.83
N SER A 2 18.28 27.50 -7.68
CA SER A 2 17.02 26.82 -7.28
C SER A 2 16.79 25.44 -7.93
N LYS A 3 17.50 25.10 -9.01
CA LYS A 3 17.36 23.80 -9.71
C LYS A 3 18.05 22.64 -8.97
N ASP A 4 19.13 22.91 -8.23
CA ASP A 4 19.84 21.88 -7.46
C ASP A 4 19.04 21.42 -6.23
N PHE A 5 18.36 22.34 -5.53
CA PHE A 5 17.64 22.02 -4.29
C PHE A 5 16.50 21.00 -4.50
N GLY A 6 15.79 21.09 -5.63
CA GLY A 6 14.69 20.16 -5.97
C GLY A 6 15.14 18.77 -6.42
N GLN A 7 16.33 18.66 -7.03
CA GLN A 7 16.92 17.35 -7.35
C GLN A 7 17.49 16.68 -6.09
N THR A 8 18.14 17.46 -5.23
CA THR A 8 18.69 17.00 -3.95
C THR A 8 17.58 16.45 -3.04
N ILE A 9 16.43 17.13 -2.93
CA ILE A 9 15.28 16.63 -2.15
C ILE A 9 14.71 15.31 -2.70
N ASN A 10 14.57 15.18 -4.03
CA ASN A 10 14.09 13.93 -4.63
C ASN A 10 15.06 12.77 -4.44
N TYR A 11 16.37 13.05 -4.46
CA TYR A 11 17.41 12.05 -4.21
C TYR A 11 17.38 11.58 -2.75
N TYR A 12 17.34 12.52 -1.78
CA TYR A 12 17.24 12.18 -0.36
C TYR A 12 15.93 11.47 -0.01
N MET A 13 14.80 11.89 -0.59
CA MET A 13 13.50 11.25 -0.36
C MET A 13 13.48 9.80 -0.86
N LYS A 14 14.07 9.52 -2.04
CA LYS A 14 14.25 8.16 -2.58
C LYS A 14 15.14 7.30 -1.67
N ILE A 15 16.24 7.85 -1.16
CA ILE A 15 17.15 7.15 -0.23
C ILE A 15 16.46 6.86 1.10
N THR A 16 15.72 7.81 1.68
CA THR A 16 14.97 7.59 2.91
C THR A 16 13.87 6.56 2.74
N LEU A 17 13.18 6.54 1.59
CA LEU A 17 12.14 5.54 1.31
C LEU A 17 12.76 4.15 1.14
N LEU A 18 13.89 4.05 0.43
CA LEU A 18 14.63 2.81 0.25
C LEU A 18 15.19 2.29 1.58
N SER A 19 15.68 3.18 2.44
CA SER A 19 16.16 2.87 3.79
C SER A 19 15.02 2.41 4.71
N LEU A 20 13.84 3.02 4.63
CA LEU A 20 12.65 2.57 5.37
C LEU A 20 12.19 1.18 4.94
N VAL A 21 12.19 0.90 3.63
CA VAL A 21 11.88 -0.42 3.08
C VAL A 21 12.94 -1.45 3.50
N LEU A 22 14.22 -1.08 3.49
CA LEU A 22 15.32 -1.95 3.92
C LEU A 22 15.28 -2.22 5.44
N CYS A 23 14.96 -1.23 6.27
CA CYS A 23 14.75 -1.41 7.71
C CYS A 23 13.52 -2.28 8.02
N LEU A 24 12.46 -2.19 7.22
CA LEU A 24 11.31 -3.11 7.31
C LEU A 24 11.70 -4.55 6.91
N LEU A 25 12.64 -4.72 5.98
CA LEU A 25 13.16 -6.04 5.57
C LEU A 25 14.16 -6.61 6.58
N CYS A 26 15.00 -5.79 7.21
CA CYS A 26 15.96 -6.21 8.23
C CYS A 26 15.30 -6.63 9.54
N SER A 27 14.20 -5.97 9.93
CA SER A 27 13.44 -6.33 11.14
C SER A 27 12.70 -7.69 11.05
N LEU A 28 12.56 -8.25 9.85
CA LEU A 28 11.99 -9.59 9.66
C LEU A 28 13.00 -10.73 9.92
N ASN A 29 14.30 -10.45 9.91
CA ASN A 29 15.35 -11.46 10.13
C ASN A 29 15.73 -11.62 11.61
N MET A 30 15.42 -10.66 12.48
CA MET A 30 15.78 -10.72 13.92
C MET A 30 14.81 -11.54 14.80
N ALA A 31 13.71 -12.06 14.25
CA ALA A 31 12.77 -12.90 15.00
C ALA A 31 13.01 -14.41 14.84
N ALA A 32 14.17 -14.83 14.32
CA ALA A 32 14.49 -16.23 14.02
C ALA A 32 15.70 -16.75 14.82
N GLN A 33 15.71 -16.57 16.13
CA GLN A 33 16.58 -17.35 17.03
C GLN A 33 15.74 -17.83 18.22
N GLY A 34 15.19 -19.04 18.07
CA GLY A 34 14.66 -19.83 19.16
C GLY A 34 15.62 -20.99 19.40
N SER A 35 16.18 -21.03 20.60
CA SER A 35 17.13 -21.99 21.16
C SER A 35 16.61 -23.44 21.11
N ASP A 36 17.43 -24.34 20.55
CA ASP A 36 17.24 -25.79 20.65
C ASP A 36 17.59 -26.26 22.07
N ILE A 37 16.61 -26.79 22.80
CA ILE A 37 16.81 -27.60 24.00
C ILE A 37 16.20 -28.97 23.73
N GLY A 38 17.03 -30.01 23.81
CA GLY A 38 16.70 -31.38 23.44
C GLY A 38 15.77 -32.10 24.42
N SER A 39 15.21 -33.20 23.95
CA SER A 39 14.62 -34.25 24.79
C SER A 39 14.70 -35.61 24.09
N ASN A 40 15.09 -36.62 24.86
CA ASN A 40 15.32 -38.03 24.53
C ASN A 40 14.08 -38.80 24.01
N PRO A 41 14.27 -40.03 23.46
CA PRO A 41 13.27 -40.71 22.66
C PRO A 41 12.38 -41.63 23.51
N GLU A 42 11.06 -41.57 23.28
CA GLU A 42 10.15 -42.64 23.65
C GLU A 42 9.16 -42.93 22.51
N ASP A 43 8.72 -44.19 22.51
CA ASP A 43 8.49 -45.05 21.38
C ASP A 43 6.99 -45.29 21.21
N THR A 44 6.38 -44.91 20.07
CA THR A 44 5.14 -45.54 19.57
C THR A 44 4.87 -45.13 18.12
N THR A 45 4.97 -46.11 17.21
CA THR A 45 4.39 -46.11 15.84
C THR A 45 4.36 -44.76 15.10
N ILE A 46 5.56 -44.21 14.85
CA ILE A 46 5.69 -43.04 13.99
C ILE A 46 5.47 -43.48 12.54
N HIS A 47 4.28 -43.22 12.00
CA HIS A 47 4.11 -43.01 10.57
C HIS A 47 5.12 -41.92 10.18
N GLN A 48 6.31 -42.31 9.71
CA GLN A 48 7.37 -41.36 9.37
C GLN A 48 6.84 -40.49 8.26
N LEU A 49 6.43 -39.27 8.63
CA LEU A 49 5.90 -38.28 7.72
C LEU A 49 6.88 -38.15 6.55
N SER A 50 6.35 -38.19 5.33
CA SER A 50 7.17 -37.98 4.15
C SER A 50 7.90 -36.64 4.26
N LYS A 51 9.10 -36.51 3.68
CA LYS A 51 9.84 -35.23 3.61
C LYS A 51 8.95 -34.08 3.13
N LYS A 52 7.98 -34.37 2.24
CA LYS A 52 6.98 -33.43 1.75
C LYS A 52 6.01 -32.96 2.84
N GLU A 53 5.59 -33.86 3.73
CA GLU A 53 4.68 -33.57 4.83
C GLU A 53 5.38 -32.83 5.97
N LEU A 54 6.61 -33.21 6.30
CA LEU A 54 7.49 -32.47 7.20
C LEU A 54 7.69 -31.03 6.72
N ARG A 55 7.98 -30.85 5.42
CA ARG A 55 8.08 -29.52 4.79
C ARG A 55 6.77 -28.75 4.87
N ARG A 56 5.62 -29.38 4.59
CA ARG A 56 4.29 -28.76 4.71
C ARG A 56 4.00 -28.30 6.14
N ARG A 57 4.29 -29.14 7.15
CA ARG A 57 4.13 -28.78 8.57
C ARG A 57 5.04 -27.63 8.98
N LYS A 58 6.31 -27.64 8.56
CA LYS A 58 7.26 -26.54 8.80
C LYS A 58 6.77 -25.23 8.17
N VAL A 59 6.26 -25.29 6.94
CA VAL A 59 5.69 -24.14 6.23
C VAL A 59 4.37 -23.65 6.87
N ALA A 60 3.54 -24.54 7.40
CA ALA A 60 2.32 -24.16 8.10
C ALA A 60 2.61 -23.47 9.45
N LYS A 61 3.64 -23.93 10.18
CA LYS A 61 4.03 -23.39 11.48
C LYS A 61 4.78 -22.05 11.43
N ARG A 62 5.31 -21.65 10.27
CA ARG A 62 6.03 -20.37 10.15
C ARG A 62 5.09 -19.19 10.43
N ASN A 63 5.59 -18.16 11.08
CA ASN A 63 4.79 -16.96 11.35
C ASN A 63 4.45 -16.20 10.07
N ILE A 64 5.37 -16.10 9.11
CA ILE A 64 5.21 -15.27 7.92
C ILE A 64 4.77 -16.12 6.72
N HIS A 65 3.58 -15.86 6.19
CA HIS A 65 3.13 -16.45 4.92
C HIS A 65 3.08 -15.36 3.86
N TYR A 66 3.45 -15.70 2.63
CA TYR A 66 3.39 -14.77 1.52
C TYR A 66 2.80 -15.46 0.29
N ASN A 67 2.10 -14.69 -0.52
CA ASN A 67 1.66 -15.06 -1.86
C ASN A 67 2.10 -13.94 -2.80
N ILE A 68 2.73 -14.29 -3.93
CA ILE A 68 3.19 -13.32 -4.92
C ILE A 68 2.49 -13.67 -6.23
N LEU A 69 1.91 -12.66 -6.86
CA LEU A 69 1.29 -12.76 -8.17
C LEU A 69 1.88 -11.66 -9.05
N GLY A 70 2.24 -11.98 -10.29
CA GLY A 70 2.71 -10.98 -11.22
C GLY A 70 2.56 -11.44 -12.66
N GLY A 71 2.69 -10.50 -13.59
CA GLY A 71 2.58 -10.78 -15.01
C GLY A 71 2.65 -9.52 -15.87
N PRO A 72 2.76 -9.72 -17.19
CA PRO A 72 2.60 -8.65 -18.15
C PRO A 72 1.13 -8.19 -18.20
N SER A 73 0.92 -6.93 -18.57
CA SER A 73 -0.40 -6.37 -18.85
C SER A 73 -0.27 -5.30 -19.93
N TYR A 74 -1.40 -4.96 -20.55
CA TYR A 74 -1.50 -3.89 -21.51
C TYR A 74 -2.77 -3.09 -21.24
N THR A 75 -2.66 -1.77 -21.29
CA THR A 75 -3.81 -0.87 -21.23
C THR A 75 -3.64 0.22 -22.30
N PRO A 76 -4.71 0.71 -22.93
CA PRO A 76 -4.61 1.81 -23.89
C PRO A 76 -3.99 3.09 -23.31
N ASP A 77 -4.12 3.31 -22.00
CA ASP A 77 -3.65 4.54 -21.36
C ASP A 77 -2.17 4.51 -20.96
N PHE A 78 -1.64 3.35 -20.58
CA PHE A 78 -0.27 3.18 -20.06
C PHE A 78 0.63 2.27 -20.90
N GLY A 79 0.11 1.79 -22.03
CA GLY A 79 0.80 0.84 -22.90
C GLY A 79 1.08 -0.51 -22.23
N ALA A 80 2.17 -1.15 -22.66
CA ALA A 80 2.65 -2.40 -22.11
C ALA A 80 3.33 -2.17 -20.74
N LEU A 81 3.03 -3.04 -19.78
CA LEU A 81 3.56 -2.94 -18.42
C LEU A 81 3.84 -4.32 -17.82
N ILE A 82 4.72 -4.36 -16.82
CA ILE A 82 4.93 -5.52 -15.96
C ILE A 82 4.52 -5.14 -14.54
N GLY A 83 3.62 -5.93 -13.97
CA GLY A 83 3.09 -5.73 -12.63
C GLY A 83 3.32 -6.94 -11.74
N GLY A 84 3.42 -6.67 -10.44
CA GLY A 84 3.52 -7.67 -9.40
C GLY A 84 2.79 -7.22 -8.15
N SER A 85 2.30 -8.17 -7.38
CA SER A 85 1.69 -7.97 -6.08
C SER A 85 2.18 -9.04 -5.13
N ALA A 86 2.30 -8.67 -3.86
CA ALA A 86 2.56 -9.62 -2.79
C ALA A 86 1.54 -9.40 -1.67
N LEU A 87 1.06 -10.51 -1.11
CA LEU A 87 0.24 -10.52 0.09
C LEU A 87 1.04 -11.20 1.18
N VAL A 88 1.51 -10.44 2.16
CA VAL A 88 2.22 -10.98 3.33
C VAL A 88 1.27 -11.03 4.51
N THR A 89 1.23 -12.15 5.24
CA THR A 89 0.47 -12.28 6.48
C THR A 89 1.34 -12.80 7.61
N PHE A 90 1.16 -12.25 8.81
CA PHE A 90 1.97 -12.60 9.98
C PHE A 90 1.25 -12.22 11.28
N ARG A 91 1.59 -12.86 12.39
CA ARG A 91 1.21 -12.37 13.73
C ARG A 91 2.30 -11.46 14.26
N MET A 92 1.92 -10.39 14.95
CA MET A 92 2.90 -9.49 15.58
C MET A 92 3.57 -10.15 16.80
N ASN A 93 2.84 -11.03 17.50
CA ASN A 93 3.35 -11.92 18.53
C ASN A 93 3.09 -13.38 18.10
N PRO A 94 4.11 -14.11 17.61
CA PRO A 94 3.95 -15.49 17.14
C PRO A 94 3.49 -16.47 18.22
N SER A 95 3.85 -16.21 19.47
CA SER A 95 3.52 -17.06 20.62
C SER A 95 2.04 -16.98 21.01
N ASP A 96 1.34 -15.90 20.63
CA ASP A 96 -0.09 -15.76 20.87
C ASP A 96 -0.90 -16.31 19.70
N THR A 97 -1.52 -17.47 19.91
CA THR A 97 -2.31 -18.16 18.88
C THR A 97 -3.67 -17.53 18.63
N LEU A 98 -4.18 -16.73 19.57
CA LEU A 98 -5.47 -16.03 19.49
C LEU A 98 -5.36 -14.67 18.79
N GLN A 99 -4.15 -14.12 18.66
CA GLN A 99 -3.95 -12.86 17.94
C GLN A 99 -4.33 -13.00 16.46
N LYS A 100 -5.15 -12.04 15.99
CA LYS A 100 -5.45 -11.87 14.56
C LYS A 100 -4.16 -11.68 13.76
N ARG A 101 -4.09 -12.29 12.57
CA ARG A 101 -2.96 -12.13 11.66
C ARG A 101 -3.05 -10.77 10.97
N SER A 102 -1.96 -10.01 11.05
CA SER A 102 -1.73 -8.82 10.24
C SER A 102 -1.59 -9.19 8.77
N VAL A 103 -2.01 -8.29 7.90
CA VAL A 103 -2.00 -8.47 6.45
C VAL A 103 -1.36 -7.25 5.80
N LEU A 104 -0.45 -7.48 4.87
CA LEU A 104 0.28 -6.46 4.13
C LEU A 104 0.19 -6.79 2.63
N PRO A 105 -0.87 -6.32 1.95
CA PRO A 105 -0.95 -6.28 0.50
C PRO A 105 -0.04 -5.17 -0.02
N MET A 106 0.77 -5.51 -1.02
CA MET A 106 1.59 -4.58 -1.79
C MET A 106 1.45 -4.88 -3.28
N ALA A 107 1.51 -3.85 -4.10
CA ALA A 107 1.49 -3.95 -5.55
C ALA A 107 2.44 -2.94 -6.17
N VAL A 108 3.12 -3.35 -7.23
CA VAL A 108 4.01 -2.51 -8.03
C VAL A 108 3.72 -2.76 -9.51
N ALA A 109 3.71 -1.71 -10.31
CA ALA A 109 3.60 -1.80 -11.76
C ALA A 109 4.60 -0.85 -12.42
N VAL A 110 5.37 -1.38 -13.36
CA VAL A 110 6.33 -0.62 -14.18
C VAL A 110 5.80 -0.59 -15.60
N MET A 111 5.56 0.62 -16.11
CA MET A 111 5.06 0.86 -17.47
C MET A 111 6.23 1.13 -18.41
N PHE A 112 6.22 0.51 -19.58
CA PHE A 112 7.33 0.61 -20.53
C PHE A 112 7.42 1.97 -21.19
N GLU A 113 6.31 2.68 -21.33
CA GLU A 113 6.24 4.07 -21.80
C GLU A 113 6.77 5.08 -20.75
N GLY A 114 7.20 4.61 -19.59
CA GLY A 114 7.80 5.45 -18.55
C GLY A 114 6.82 5.78 -17.44
N GLY A 115 6.66 4.83 -16.52
CA GLY A 115 5.92 5.06 -15.29
C GLY A 115 6.14 3.99 -14.22
N LEU A 116 5.84 4.36 -12.99
CA LEU A 116 5.87 3.51 -11.80
C LEU A 116 4.61 3.76 -10.96
N ASN A 117 3.93 2.69 -10.59
CA ASN A 117 2.87 2.70 -9.59
C ASN A 117 3.24 1.75 -8.45
N LEU A 118 3.12 2.21 -7.22
CA LEU A 118 3.36 1.46 -6.00
C LEU A 118 2.20 1.67 -5.05
N MET A 119 1.72 0.59 -4.45
CA MET A 119 0.66 0.60 -3.45
C MET A 119 1.01 -0.35 -2.31
N VAL A 120 0.79 0.09 -1.08
CA VAL A 120 0.89 -0.74 0.13
C VAL A 120 -0.31 -0.42 1.03
N LYS A 121 -1.01 -1.43 1.53
CA LYS A 121 -2.23 -1.27 2.33
C LYS A 121 -2.16 -2.03 3.67
N PRO A 122 -1.30 -1.62 4.62
CA PRO A 122 -1.10 -2.35 5.85
C PRO A 122 -2.41 -2.49 6.66
N GLN A 123 -2.66 -3.68 7.17
CA GLN A 123 -3.68 -3.97 8.18
C GLN A 123 -3.01 -4.70 9.34
N LEU A 124 -2.56 -3.94 10.33
CA LEU A 124 -1.74 -4.47 11.42
C LEU A 124 -2.56 -4.60 12.70
N PHE A 125 -2.54 -5.78 13.31
CA PHE A 125 -3.25 -6.08 14.56
C PHE A 125 -2.25 -6.28 15.71
N PHE A 126 -2.39 -5.50 16.77
CA PHE A 126 -1.49 -5.50 17.93
C PHE A 126 -2.21 -5.88 19.21
N LYS A 127 -1.45 -6.44 20.16
CA LYS A 127 -1.88 -6.69 21.55
C LYS A 127 -3.27 -7.34 21.64
N ASN A 128 -3.45 -8.46 20.96
CA ASN A 128 -4.72 -9.22 20.93
C ASN A 128 -5.89 -8.37 20.43
N ASP A 129 -5.63 -7.66 19.33
CA ASP A 129 -6.61 -6.82 18.65
C ASP A 129 -7.11 -5.65 19.52
N LYS A 130 -6.29 -5.15 20.46
CA LYS A 130 -6.58 -3.93 21.26
C LYS A 130 -6.15 -2.64 20.55
N PHE A 131 -5.21 -2.76 19.62
CA PHE A 131 -4.72 -1.64 18.83
C PHE A 131 -4.49 -2.09 17.40
N ARG A 132 -4.87 -1.25 16.44
CA ARG A 132 -4.69 -1.52 15.02
C ARG A 132 -4.05 -0.32 14.34
N ILE A 133 -3.16 -0.61 13.40
CA ILE A 133 -2.64 0.39 12.47
C ILE A 133 -3.04 -0.06 11.08
N PHE A 134 -3.97 0.68 10.50
CA PHE A 134 -4.37 0.50 9.12
C PHE A 134 -3.82 1.66 8.29
N GLY A 135 -3.84 1.52 6.97
CA GLY A 135 -3.62 2.67 6.12
C GLY A 135 -3.41 2.34 4.67
N LYS A 136 -3.09 3.38 3.92
CA LYS A 136 -2.76 3.30 2.50
C LYS A 136 -1.53 4.16 2.23
N PHE A 137 -0.54 3.55 1.60
CA PHE A 137 0.56 4.24 0.95
C PHE A 137 0.45 4.01 -0.55
N THR A 138 0.43 5.09 -1.31
CA THR A 138 0.48 5.03 -2.77
C THR A 138 1.54 5.99 -3.28
N TYR A 139 2.30 5.55 -4.27
CA TYR A 139 3.16 6.40 -5.07
C TYR A 139 2.87 6.13 -6.53
N LYS A 140 2.68 7.18 -7.32
CA LYS A 140 2.38 7.08 -8.75
C LYS A 140 3.22 8.11 -9.47
N ASN A 141 3.92 7.68 -10.50
CA ASN A 141 4.60 8.53 -11.45
C ASN A 141 4.29 7.96 -12.84
N THR A 142 3.43 8.62 -13.59
CA THR A 142 2.78 8.07 -14.79
C THR A 142 2.66 9.14 -15.85
N LEU A 143 2.71 8.72 -17.12
CA LEU A 143 2.11 9.47 -18.21
C LEU A 143 0.61 9.23 -18.19
N GLU A 144 -0.17 10.30 -18.24
CA GLU A 144 -1.63 10.30 -18.18
C GLU A 144 -2.20 11.16 -19.29
N ASN A 145 -3.49 11.00 -19.57
CA ASN A 145 -4.15 11.69 -20.67
C ASN A 145 -5.35 12.48 -20.16
N PHE A 146 -5.39 13.76 -20.51
CA PHE A 146 -6.51 14.66 -20.27
C PHE A 146 -7.34 14.76 -21.54
N TYR A 147 -8.64 14.44 -21.43
CA TYR A 147 -9.57 14.44 -22.56
C TYR A 147 -10.59 15.60 -22.52
N GLY A 148 -10.40 16.57 -21.62
CA GLY A 148 -11.41 17.60 -21.36
C GLY A 148 -12.46 17.20 -20.33
N ILE A 149 -13.36 18.15 -20.03
CA ILE A 149 -14.42 17.99 -19.02
C ILE A 149 -15.77 17.87 -19.75
N GLY A 150 -16.44 16.73 -19.63
CA GLY A 150 -17.77 16.47 -20.20
C GLY A 150 -17.78 15.55 -21.44
N TYR A 151 -18.91 14.87 -21.66
CA TYR A 151 -19.07 13.90 -22.75
C TYR A 151 -19.19 14.55 -24.14
N ALA A 152 -19.80 15.73 -24.24
CA ALA A 152 -19.97 16.42 -25.51
C ALA A 152 -18.68 17.09 -26.01
N THR A 153 -17.85 17.54 -25.08
CA THR A 153 -16.60 18.28 -25.32
C THR A 153 -15.42 17.36 -25.62
N ASN A 154 -15.46 16.08 -25.19
CA ASN A 154 -14.37 15.13 -25.39
C ASN A 154 -14.52 14.23 -26.64
N LYS A 155 -15.72 14.16 -27.24
CA LYS A 155 -16.04 13.22 -28.34
C LYS A 155 -15.12 13.37 -29.56
N HIS A 156 -14.60 14.57 -29.81
CA HIS A 156 -13.71 14.90 -30.92
C HIS A 156 -12.28 15.19 -30.46
N TYR A 157 -11.93 14.85 -29.22
CA TYR A 157 -10.59 15.07 -28.69
C TYR A 157 -9.65 14.00 -29.25
N GLU A 158 -8.80 14.38 -30.18
CA GLU A 158 -7.75 13.49 -30.68
C GLU A 158 -6.72 13.23 -29.58
N ARG A 159 -6.47 11.95 -29.26
CA ARG A 159 -5.41 11.56 -28.32
C ARG A 159 -4.05 11.71 -29.01
N SER A 160 -3.16 12.48 -28.42
CA SER A 160 -1.76 12.52 -28.83
C SER A 160 -0.86 13.05 -27.71
N ASP A 161 0.43 12.76 -27.82
CA ASP A 161 1.50 13.26 -26.95
C ASP A 161 1.53 14.80 -26.89
N SER A 162 1.08 15.46 -27.95
CA SER A 162 1.04 16.93 -28.06
C SER A 162 -0.27 17.58 -27.58
N THR A 163 -1.30 16.78 -27.30
CA THR A 163 -2.65 17.30 -27.01
C THR A 163 -3.19 16.82 -25.67
N SER A 164 -3.23 15.51 -25.41
CA SER A 164 -3.84 14.94 -24.20
C SER A 164 -2.83 14.61 -23.11
N GLU A 165 -1.57 14.33 -23.45
CA GLU A 165 -0.63 13.78 -22.49
C GLU A 165 -0.17 14.79 -21.43
N TYR A 166 -0.03 14.33 -20.18
CA TYR A 166 0.67 15.02 -19.11
C TYR A 166 1.37 14.03 -18.17
N ARG A 167 2.42 14.49 -17.49
CA ARG A 167 3.11 13.67 -16.48
C ARG A 167 2.59 13.97 -15.08
N TYR A 168 2.07 12.94 -14.43
CA TYR A 168 1.67 12.98 -13.03
C TYR A 168 2.76 12.33 -12.15
N SER A 169 3.07 12.94 -11.02
CA SER A 169 3.91 12.35 -9.98
C SER A 169 3.36 12.73 -8.61
N GLY A 170 3.04 11.76 -7.79
CA GLY A 170 2.45 12.02 -6.48
C GLY A 170 2.54 10.85 -5.52
N PHE A 171 2.32 11.15 -4.24
CA PHE A 171 2.18 10.14 -3.21
C PHE A 171 1.00 10.46 -2.29
N GLN A 172 0.47 9.42 -1.64
CA GLN A 172 -0.48 9.56 -0.55
C GLN A 172 -0.07 8.64 0.60
N ILE A 173 -0.06 9.18 1.82
CA ILE A 173 0.17 8.46 3.08
C ILE A 173 -1.04 8.71 3.97
N ASN A 174 -1.80 7.64 4.25
CA ASN A 174 -3.05 7.75 4.98
C ASN A 174 -3.15 6.69 6.09
N PRO A 175 -2.47 6.86 7.23
CA PRO A 175 -2.54 5.94 8.36
C PRO A 175 -3.78 6.20 9.24
N TRP A 176 -4.34 5.12 9.77
CA TRP A 176 -5.43 5.11 10.75
C TRP A 176 -4.97 4.37 12.00
N PHE A 177 -5.09 5.02 13.15
CA PHE A 177 -4.74 4.45 14.44
C PHE A 177 -6.03 4.14 15.19
N LEU A 178 -6.32 2.86 15.41
CA LEU A 178 -7.58 2.43 15.99
C LEU A 178 -7.33 1.75 17.34
N PHE A 179 -7.92 2.31 18.40
CA PHE A 179 -7.84 1.79 19.76
C PHE A 179 -9.18 1.14 20.10
N ARG A 180 -9.14 -0.11 20.57
CA ARG A 180 -10.34 -0.81 21.02
C ARG A 180 -10.92 -0.13 22.27
N LEU A 181 -12.21 0.11 22.27
CA LEU A 181 -12.93 0.67 23.41
C LEU A 181 -13.35 -0.44 24.36
N GLY A 182 -12.57 -0.65 25.43
CA GLY A 182 -12.84 -1.65 26.46
C GLY A 182 -12.89 -3.09 25.92
N LYS A 183 -13.83 -3.90 26.44
CA LYS A 183 -14.11 -5.28 25.98
C LYS A 183 -15.22 -5.30 24.92
N SER A 184 -15.21 -4.36 23.97
CA SER A 184 -16.22 -4.27 22.91
C SER A 184 -15.62 -4.52 21.53
N ASN A 185 -16.46 -4.50 20.49
CA ASN A 185 -16.03 -4.49 19.08
C ASN A 185 -15.93 -3.08 18.49
N PHE A 186 -16.02 -2.03 19.33
CA PHE A 186 -15.82 -0.66 18.89
C PHE A 186 -14.35 -0.27 18.95
N PHE A 187 -13.92 0.49 17.97
CA PHE A 187 -12.60 1.12 17.93
C PHE A 187 -12.74 2.58 17.56
N ALA A 188 -11.91 3.43 18.17
CA ALA A 188 -11.83 4.83 17.80
C ALA A 188 -10.37 5.27 17.70
N GLY A 189 -10.13 6.32 16.92
CA GLY A 189 -8.86 7.02 16.95
C GLY A 189 -8.60 7.89 15.73
N PRO A 190 -7.42 8.49 15.63
CA PRO A 190 -7.12 9.49 14.62
C PRO A 190 -6.78 8.87 13.25
N GLN A 191 -7.06 9.67 12.22
CA GLN A 191 -6.60 9.49 10.85
C GLN A 191 -5.71 10.68 10.48
N ILE A 192 -4.66 10.40 9.72
CA ILE A 192 -3.87 11.43 9.05
C ILE A 192 -3.95 11.16 7.56
N ASP A 193 -4.05 12.19 6.74
CA ASP A 193 -3.94 12.12 5.29
C ASP A 193 -2.89 13.12 4.83
N LEU A 194 -1.85 12.64 4.16
CA LEU A 194 -0.85 13.48 3.52
C LEU A 194 -0.82 13.09 2.05
N SER A 195 -1.08 14.05 1.17
CA SER A 195 -0.95 13.86 -0.27
C SER A 195 -0.05 14.92 -0.88
N TYR A 196 0.73 14.49 -1.87
CA TYR A 196 1.48 15.38 -2.74
C TYR A 196 1.13 15.03 -4.17
N ASP A 197 0.73 16.04 -4.93
CA ASP A 197 0.37 15.92 -6.34
C ASP A 197 1.27 16.87 -7.14
N LYS A 198 1.85 16.37 -8.21
CA LYS A 198 2.61 17.19 -9.17
C LYS A 198 2.18 16.83 -10.57
N ILE A 199 1.78 17.84 -11.33
CA ILE A 199 1.65 17.74 -12.78
C ILE A 199 2.83 18.49 -13.39
N SER A 200 3.59 17.80 -14.23
CA SER A 200 4.63 18.37 -15.09
C SER A 200 4.24 18.14 -16.55
N GLU A 201 4.67 19.04 -17.44
CA GLU A 201 4.33 18.95 -18.87
C GLU A 201 2.80 18.85 -19.05
N PRO A 202 2.03 19.84 -18.58
CA PRO A 202 0.58 19.76 -18.63
C PRO A 202 0.07 19.69 -20.07
N ALA A 203 -0.99 18.91 -20.27
CA ALA A 203 -1.65 18.77 -21.55
C ALA A 203 -2.11 20.11 -22.11
N LYS A 204 -2.14 20.24 -23.44
CA LYS A 204 -2.37 21.50 -24.15
C LYS A 204 -3.62 22.26 -23.68
N TYR A 205 -4.74 21.55 -23.46
CA TYR A 205 -6.00 22.18 -23.04
C TYR A 205 -6.24 22.09 -21.52
N LEU A 206 -5.36 21.44 -20.77
CA LEU A 206 -5.43 21.39 -19.30
C LEU A 206 -5.10 22.76 -18.70
N VAL A 207 -4.12 23.46 -19.28
CA VAL A 207 -3.68 24.78 -18.79
C VAL A 207 -4.78 25.84 -18.89
N ASP A 208 -5.78 25.64 -19.73
CA ASP A 208 -6.91 26.55 -19.91
C ASP A 208 -8.06 26.31 -18.93
N GLN A 209 -8.07 25.16 -18.24
CA GLN A 209 -9.16 24.80 -17.34
C GLN A 209 -9.22 25.75 -16.13
N PRO A 210 -10.40 26.31 -15.81
CA PRO A 210 -10.56 27.20 -14.65
C PRO A 210 -10.12 26.55 -13.34
N ASP A 211 -10.45 25.27 -13.14
CA ASP A 211 -10.10 24.52 -11.93
C ASP A 211 -8.58 24.29 -11.81
N TYR A 212 -7.90 24.02 -12.94
CA TYR A 212 -6.45 23.86 -12.99
C TYR A 212 -5.76 25.18 -12.59
N LYS A 213 -6.20 26.31 -13.16
CA LYS A 213 -5.70 27.65 -12.80
C LYS A 213 -5.97 27.98 -11.34
N ARG A 214 -7.16 27.64 -10.82
CA ARG A 214 -7.54 27.88 -9.40
C ARG A 214 -6.62 27.16 -8.42
N LEU A 215 -6.09 25.99 -8.79
CA LEU A 215 -5.13 25.22 -7.99
C LEU A 215 -3.67 25.69 -8.16
N GLY A 216 -3.42 26.81 -8.85
CA GLY A 216 -2.08 27.33 -9.12
C GLY A 216 -1.39 26.68 -10.33
N GLY A 217 -2.17 26.04 -11.22
CA GLY A 217 -1.72 25.50 -12.49
C GLY A 217 -1.11 26.55 -13.42
N THR A 218 0.06 26.23 -14.00
CA THR A 218 0.74 27.06 -15.00
C THR A 218 1.07 26.24 -16.25
N ALA A 219 1.57 26.88 -17.31
CA ALA A 219 2.12 26.18 -18.48
C ALA A 219 3.30 25.24 -18.14
N HIS A 220 3.93 25.41 -16.98
CA HIS A 220 5.02 24.55 -16.51
C HIS A 220 4.55 23.47 -15.52
N GLY A 221 3.24 23.37 -15.25
CA GLY A 221 2.70 22.46 -14.27
C GLY A 221 2.26 23.14 -12.96
N TYR A 222 1.97 22.30 -11.96
CA TYR A 222 1.82 22.70 -10.57
C TYR A 222 2.30 21.61 -9.63
N SER A 223 2.46 21.98 -8.36
CA SER A 223 2.56 21.02 -7.27
C SER A 223 1.68 21.45 -6.11
N ASN A 224 0.98 20.51 -5.51
CA ASN A 224 0.13 20.73 -4.36
C ASN A 224 0.50 19.74 -3.25
N PHE A 225 0.61 20.23 -2.02
CA PHE A 225 0.72 19.39 -0.84
C PHE A 225 -0.53 19.61 0.00
N SER A 226 -1.22 18.53 0.35
CA SER A 226 -2.42 18.58 1.16
C SER A 226 -2.24 17.69 2.39
N SER A 227 -2.71 18.20 3.52
CA SER A 227 -2.69 17.48 4.79
C SER A 227 -4.06 17.58 5.44
N GLY A 228 -4.56 16.45 5.93
CA GLY A 228 -5.79 16.35 6.69
C GLY A 228 -5.57 15.55 7.97
N VAL A 229 -6.31 15.93 9.01
CA VAL A 229 -6.48 15.13 10.22
C VAL A 229 -7.95 14.81 10.34
N GLY A 230 -8.26 13.59 10.74
CA GLY A 230 -9.62 13.14 10.94
C GLY A 230 -9.69 12.17 12.10
N PHE A 231 -10.88 11.63 12.32
CA PHE A 231 -11.11 10.58 13.30
C PHE A 231 -11.97 9.47 12.70
N LEU A 232 -11.84 8.28 13.26
CA LEU A 232 -12.68 7.16 12.91
C LEU A 232 -13.34 6.60 14.17
N LEU A 233 -14.58 6.16 14.00
CA LEU A 233 -15.29 5.27 14.92
C LEU A 233 -15.74 4.06 14.11
N THR A 234 -15.23 2.89 14.47
CA THR A 234 -15.53 1.65 13.77
C THR A 234 -16.15 0.64 14.71
N TYR A 235 -17.10 -0.14 14.21
CA TYR A 235 -17.57 -1.37 14.85
C TYR A 235 -17.12 -2.54 13.97
N ASP A 236 -16.30 -3.43 14.51
CA ASP A 236 -15.75 -4.56 13.76
C ASP A 236 -15.83 -5.86 14.54
N SER A 237 -16.88 -6.63 14.27
CA SER A 237 -17.09 -7.97 14.83
C SER A 237 -16.66 -9.09 13.88
N ARG A 238 -15.97 -8.77 12.78
CA ARG A 238 -15.51 -9.78 11.81
C ARG A 238 -14.53 -10.75 12.45
N ASP A 239 -14.69 -12.01 12.08
CA ASP A 239 -13.77 -13.09 12.47
C ASP A 239 -12.37 -12.86 11.89
N ILE A 240 -12.29 -12.66 10.58
CA ILE A 240 -11.05 -12.40 9.85
C ILE A 240 -11.23 -11.11 9.03
N PRO A 241 -10.75 -9.94 9.51
CA PRO A 241 -10.98 -8.66 8.81
C PRO A 241 -10.55 -8.63 7.34
N ALA A 242 -9.49 -9.37 6.98
CA ALA A 242 -8.99 -9.44 5.61
C ALA A 242 -9.76 -10.42 4.70
N ASN A 243 -10.54 -11.36 5.27
CA ASN A 243 -11.31 -12.36 4.53
C ASN A 243 -12.45 -12.89 5.43
N ALA A 244 -13.45 -12.04 5.69
CA ALA A 244 -14.46 -12.32 6.70
C ALA A 244 -15.50 -13.32 6.20
N TYR A 245 -15.78 -14.35 7.00
CA TYR A 245 -16.86 -15.30 6.74
C TYR A 245 -18.11 -14.99 7.56
N LYS A 246 -17.96 -14.23 8.65
CA LYS A 246 -19.05 -13.81 9.53
C LYS A 246 -18.73 -12.50 10.25
N GLY A 247 -19.76 -11.83 10.77
CA GLY A 247 -19.67 -10.59 11.53
C GLY A 247 -20.09 -9.36 10.73
N ILE A 248 -19.97 -8.19 11.36
CA ILE A 248 -20.43 -6.90 10.84
C ILE A 248 -19.27 -5.91 10.91
N TYR A 249 -19.15 -5.06 9.89
CA TYR A 249 -18.22 -3.94 9.85
C TYR A 249 -18.99 -2.65 9.58
N LEU A 250 -18.87 -1.68 10.48
CA LEU A 250 -19.36 -0.32 10.31
C LEU A 250 -18.18 0.64 10.50
N ASP A 251 -18.09 1.64 9.65
CA ASP A 251 -17.00 2.61 9.62
C ASP A 251 -17.58 4.01 9.49
N PHE A 252 -17.37 4.82 10.51
CA PHE A 252 -17.72 6.23 10.51
C PHE A 252 -16.43 7.04 10.54
N ARG A 253 -16.30 7.98 9.60
CA ARG A 253 -15.12 8.83 9.44
C ARG A 253 -15.55 10.29 9.39
N GLY A 254 -14.80 11.15 10.06
CA GLY A 254 -14.99 12.60 10.09
C GLY A 254 -13.67 13.34 10.12
#